data_AF-A0A7X8QJ23-F1
#
_entry.id   AF-A0A7X8QJ23-F1
#
_cell.length_a   1.000
_cell.length_b   1.000
_cell.length_c   1.000
_cell.angle_alpha   90.00
_cell.angle_beta   90.00
_cell.angle_gamma   90.00
#
_symmetry.space_group_name_H-M   'P 1'
#
loop_
_entity.id
_entity.type
_entity.pdbx_description
1 polymer ?
#
loop_
_entity_poly.entity_id
_entity_poly.type
_entity_poly.pdbx_seq_one_letter_code
_entity_poly.pdbx_strand_id
1 'polypeptide(L)' 'MSYAEAIKFLRKKMLITQTELAMKIGVAFISINRWENGHCEPTMKAKRKLASLFKEYGIEVQE' A
#
# COMPACT_ATOMS: atom_id res chain seq x y z
N MET A 1 -6.22 11.08 -2.12
CA MET A 1 -4.80 10.65 -2.22
C MET A 1 -4.68 9.63 -3.33
N SER A 2 -3.62 9.67 -4.12
CA SER A 2 -3.31 8.58 -5.05
C SER A 2 -2.95 7.29 -4.30
N TYR A 3 -3.01 6.14 -4.97
CA TYR A 3 -2.55 4.87 -4.38
C TYR A 3 -1.09 4.93 -3.93
N ALA A 4 -0.21 5.58 -4.71
CA ALA A 4 1.20 5.72 -4.37
C ALA A 4 1.40 6.43 -3.02
N GLU A 5 0.71 7.55 -2.82
CA GLU A 5 0.76 8.34 -1.59
C GLU A 5 0.13 7.59 -0.41
N ALA A 6 -1.04 6.97 -0.62
CA ALA A 6 -1.77 6.26 0.42
C ALA A 6 -0.98 5.06 0.95
N ILE A 7 -0.35 4.27 0.08
CA ILE A 7 0.46 3.11 0.47
C ILE A 7 1.68 3.57 1.27
N LYS A 8 2.37 4.61 0.80
CA LYS A 8 3.54 5.16 1.50
C LYS A 8 3.15 5.76 2.85
N PHE A 9 1.99 6.41 2.93
CA PHE A 9 1.46 6.96 4.18
C PHE A 9 1.09 5.86 5.17
N LEU A 10 0.35 4.84 4.74
CA LEU A 10 0.03 3.65 5.53
C LEU A 10 1.30 3.02 6.10
N ARG A 11 2.30 2.76 5.25
CA ARG A 11 3.57 2.15 5.67
C ARG A 11 4.26 2.95 6.78
N LYS A 12 4.30 4.28 6.63
CA LYS A 12 4.87 5.18 7.63
C LYS A 12 4.05 5.23 8.92
N LYS A 13 2.71 5.21 8.83
CA LYS A 13 1.83 5.11 10.00
C LYS A 13 2.03 3.82 10.78
N MET A 14 2.33 2.73 10.08
CA MET A 14 2.62 1.43 10.66
C MET A 14 4.05 1.29 11.19
N LEU A 15 4.95 2.25 10.89
CA LEU A 15 6.38 2.20 11.22
C LEU A 15 7.11 0.97 10.68
N ILE A 16 6.72 0.50 9.48
CA ILE A 16 7.32 -0.67 8.84
C ILE A 16 8.07 -0.31 7.55
N THR A 17 8.91 -1.22 7.10
CA THR A 17 9.63 -1.19 5.82
C THR A 17 8.72 -1.61 4.66
N GLN A 18 9.16 -1.33 3.44
CA GLN A 18 8.45 -1.78 2.23
C GLN A 18 8.39 -3.31 2.17
N THR A 19 9.44 -4.00 2.64
CA THR A 19 9.52 -5.46 2.69
C THR A 19 8.52 -6.05 3.67
N GLU A 20 8.40 -5.46 4.86
CA GLU A 20 7.41 -5.90 5.86
C GLU A 20 5.98 -5.66 5.40
N LEU A 21 5.69 -4.52 4.75
CA LEU A 21 4.39 -4.29 4.15
C LEU A 21 4.09 -5.33 3.07
N ALA A 22 5.07 -5.64 2.21
CA ALA A 22 4.94 -6.64 1.17
C ALA A 22 4.63 -8.03 1.75
N MET A 23 5.35 -8.45 2.80
CA MET A 23 5.08 -9.70 3.53
C MET A 23 3.68 -9.70 4.14
N LYS A 24 3.27 -8.59 4.79
CA LYS A 24 1.96 -8.48 5.43
C LYS A 24 0.80 -8.65 4.45
N ILE A 25 0.90 -8.08 3.26
CA ILE A 25 -0.15 -8.21 2.23
C ILE A 25 0.14 -9.34 1.24
N GLY A 26 1.20 -10.12 1.43
CA GLY A 26 1.56 -11.27 0.59
C GLY A 26 1.82 -10.91 -0.88
N VAL A 27 2.68 -9.92 -1.12
CA VAL A 27 3.18 -9.54 -2.45
C VAL A 27 4.71 -9.45 -2.42
N ALA A 28 5.34 -9.37 -3.60
CA ALA A 28 6.78 -9.15 -3.67
C ALA A 28 7.14 -7.72 -3.26
N PHE A 29 8.30 -7.53 -2.62
CA PHE A 29 8.84 -6.21 -2.27
C PHE A 29 8.83 -5.23 -3.46
N ILE A 30 9.19 -5.71 -4.66
CA ILE A 30 9.25 -4.88 -5.86
C ILE A 30 7.88 -4.32 -6.26
N SER A 31 6.78 -4.99 -5.90
CA SER A 31 5.43 -4.47 -6.12
C SER A 31 5.18 -3.23 -5.27
N ILE A 32 5.49 -3.28 -3.96
CA ILE A 32 5.37 -2.10 -3.08
C ILE A 32 6.25 -0.96 -3.57
N ASN A 33 7.49 -1.26 -3.95
CA ASN A 33 8.42 -0.25 -4.45
C ASN A 33 7.88 0.46 -5.69
N ARG A 34 7.34 -0.29 -6.66
CA ARG A 34 6.74 0.28 -7.87
C ARG A 34 5.49 1.11 -7.57
N TRP A 35 4.65 0.67 -6.63
CA TRP A 35 3.44 1.41 -6.26
C TRP A 35 3.76 2.71 -5.53
N GLU A 36 4.66 2.70 -4.53
CA GLU A 36 5.05 3.91 -3.79
C GLU A 36 5.76 4.96 -4.66
N ASN A 37 6.39 4.53 -5.76
CA ASN A 37 7.04 5.40 -6.74
C ASN A 37 6.13 5.76 -7.94
N GLY A 38 4.87 5.31 -7.97
CA GLY A 38 3.92 5.64 -9.03
C GLY A 38 4.20 4.97 -10.38
N HIS A 39 5.07 3.95 -10.44
CA HIS A 39 5.38 3.23 -11.68
C HIS A 39 4.22 2.34 -12.16
N CYS A 40 3.42 1.83 -11.23
CA CYS A 40 2.18 1.12 -11.53
C CYS A 40 1.22 1.16 -10.35
N GLU A 41 -0.04 0.83 -10.60
CA GLU A 41 -1.03 0.68 -9.54
C GLU A 41 -1.09 -0.75 -8.97
N PRO A 42 -1.62 -0.92 -7.74
CA PRO A 42 -1.91 -2.22 -7.20
C PRO A 42 -3.00 -2.94 -8.00
N THR A 43 -2.87 -4.26 -8.15
CA THR A 43 -3.92 -5.09 -8.74
C THR A 43 -5.16 -5.09 -7.85
N MET A 44 -6.35 -5.43 -8.39
CA MET A 44 -7.58 -5.52 -7.59
C MET A 44 -7.44 -6.43 -6.35
N LYS A 45 -6.69 -7.53 -6.46
CA LYS A 45 -6.38 -8.41 -5.33
C LYS A 45 -5.60 -7.69 -4.23
N ALA A 46 -4.62 -6.87 -4.60
CA ALA A 46 -3.85 -6.06 -3.65
C ALA A 46 -4.67 -4.88 -3.11
N LYS A 47 -5.46 -4.21 -3.95
CA LYS A 47 -6.39 -3.13 -3.54
C LYS A 47 -7.33 -3.61 -2.43
N ARG A 48 -7.91 -4.83 -2.54
CA ARG A 48 -8.74 -5.40 -1.46
C ARG A 48 -7.99 -5.59 -0.14
N LYS A 49 -6.74 -6.06 -0.17
CA LYS A 49 -5.93 -6.24 1.05
C LYS A 49 -5.55 -4.90 1.67
N LEU A 50 -5.19 -3.93 0.84
CA LEU A 50 -4.88 -2.57 1.26
C LEU A 50 -6.10 -1.84 1.79
N ALA A 51 -7.30 -2.05 1.24
CA ALA A 51 -8.53 -1.40 1.67
C ALA A 51 -8.86 -1.69 3.15
N SER A 52 -8.66 -2.93 3.61
CA SER A 52 -8.82 -3.27 5.04
C SER A 52 -7.86 -2.47 5.93
N LEU A 53 -6.60 -2.35 5.52
CA LEU A 53 -5.58 -1.59 6.25
C LEU A 53 -5.86 -0.09 6.19
N PHE A 54 -6.27 0.45 5.04
CA PHE A 54 -6.63 1.86 4.91
C PHE A 54 -7.80 2.22 5.82
N LYS A 55 -8.82 1.36 5.91
CA LYS A 55 -9.94 1.57 6.82
C LYS A 55 -9.51 1.56 8.28
N GLU A 56 -8.63 0.63 8.68
CA GLU A 56 -8.09 0.54 10.04
C GLU A 56 -7.31 1.80 10.44
N TYR A 57 -6.57 2.40 9.50
CA TYR A 57 -5.75 3.58 9.74
C TYR A 57 -6.41 4.91 9.34
N GLY A 58 -7.69 4.90 8.93
CA GLY A 58 -8.45 6.09 8.54
C GLY A 58 -7.88 6.80 7.29
N ILE A 59 -7.42 6.04 6.31
CA ILE A 59 -6.80 6.55 5.08
C ILE A 59 -7.83 6.54 3.94
N GLU A 60 -8.10 7.70 3.36
CA GLU A 60 -8.99 7.84 2.20
C GLU A 60 -8.19 7.87 0.90
N VAL A 61 -8.43 6.86 0.06
CA VAL A 61 -7.85 6.77 -1.30
C VAL A 61 -8.92 7.19 -2.28
N GLN A 62 -8.60 8.18 -3.12
CA GLN A 62 -9.48 8.61 -4.20
C GLN A 62 -9.10 7.81 -5.44
N GLU A 63 -10.10 7.26 -6.15
CA GLU A 63 -9.91 6.65 -7.47
C GLU A 63 -9.63 7.71 -8.53
#